data_AF-A0A1Z8LCH7-F1
#
_entry.id   AF-A0A1Z8LCH7-F1
#
_cell.length_a   1.000
_cell.length_b   1.000
_cell.length_c   1.000
_cell.angle_alpha   90.00
_cell.angle_beta   90.00
_cell.angle_gamma   90.00
#
_symmetry.space_group_name_H-M   'P 1'
#
loop_
_entity.id
_entity.type
_entity.pdbx_description
1 polymer ?
#
loop_
_entity_poly.entity_id
_entity_poly.type
_entity_poly.pdbx_seq_one_letter_code
_entity_poly.pdbx_strand_id
1 'polypeptide(L)'
;MKTINKILLSASLAVFAMVSCDPDPAPPSPTLPVASFTWSFAVDSTGTTDSNTVDLVSTATGSPFLYEWSASNGSTMSGETASIFFQDAGTYTITHTVFNAAGQASDSTQITISSTSNTLPCTGAVQSLTDCSSKTWKLAFVDTALWVGPTDGSATWWNVGIAGIQDRPCHWNDEWILDINGSMEYKTNGDVWGEGYVNPNPEACLNDADVPSATQAWLSGNHSFQIIEPVAPGQRTQLKVMGNGAFMGLCKVTNSGDQNTTPLSSVTYEIRNIIQVGTKRYLELEINYGVGIWRFVFESED
;
A
#
# COMPACT_ATOMS: atom_id res chain seq x y z
N MET A 1 36.29 -5.69 100.28
CA MET A 1 35.47 -6.62 99.48
C MET A 1 34.77 -5.83 98.38
N LYS A 2 34.99 -6.23 97.12
CA LYS A 2 34.20 -5.98 95.90
C LYS A 2 34.10 -4.54 95.33
N THR A 3 34.73 -4.43 94.16
CA THR A 3 34.54 -3.55 93.00
C THR A 3 33.08 -3.31 92.59
N ILE A 4 32.82 -2.18 91.91
CA ILE A 4 32.02 -2.07 90.66
C ILE A 4 32.30 -0.73 89.97
N ASN A 5 32.69 -0.81 88.69
CA ASN A 5 32.82 0.27 87.70
C ASN A 5 31.44 0.79 87.27
N LYS A 6 31.32 2.09 86.97
CA LYS A 6 30.39 2.58 85.93
C LYS A 6 31.02 3.72 85.11
N ILE A 7 31.36 3.35 83.88
CA ILE A 7 31.66 4.22 82.74
C ILE A 7 30.33 4.83 82.29
N LEU A 8 30.28 6.14 82.04
CA LEU A 8 29.19 6.79 81.31
C LEU A 8 29.77 7.69 80.22
N LEU A 9 29.47 7.26 78.99
CA LEU A 9 29.77 7.85 77.69
C LEU A 9 29.22 9.28 77.59
N SER A 10 30.08 10.24 77.25
CA SER A 10 29.67 11.54 76.70
C SER A 10 29.59 11.43 75.18
N ALA A 11 28.38 11.48 74.64
CA ALA A 11 28.12 11.53 73.21
C ALA A 11 28.30 12.97 72.69
N SER A 12 29.42 13.25 72.01
CA SER A 12 29.61 14.49 71.27
C SER A 12 28.95 14.37 69.89
N LEU A 13 27.80 15.02 69.73
CA LEU A 13 27.04 15.09 68.49
C LEU A 13 27.74 16.06 67.53
N ALA A 14 28.41 15.53 66.51
CA ALA A 14 28.95 16.33 65.41
C ALA A 14 27.80 16.82 64.52
N VAL A 15 27.53 18.13 64.55
CA VAL A 15 26.61 18.78 63.63
C VAL A 15 27.25 18.79 62.24
N PHE A 16 26.86 17.86 61.37
CA PHE A 16 27.11 17.95 59.94
C PHE A 16 26.21 19.06 59.38
N ALA A 17 26.81 20.19 59.02
CA ALA A 17 26.15 21.19 58.20
C ALA A 17 25.81 20.53 56.86
N MET A 18 24.53 20.28 56.63
CA MET A 18 24.04 19.82 55.33
C MET A 18 24.17 21.00 54.39
N VAL A 19 25.27 21.05 53.64
CA VAL A 19 25.41 21.94 52.49
C VAL A 19 24.35 21.46 51.50
N SER A 20 23.20 22.13 51.53
CA SER A 20 22.24 22.02 50.43
C SER A 20 23.01 22.48 49.19
N CYS A 21 23.22 21.58 48.24
CA CYS A 21 23.50 22.03 46.88
C CYS A 21 22.38 23.01 46.49
N ASP A 22 22.74 24.15 45.92
CA ASP A 22 21.75 24.92 45.17
C ASP A 22 21.11 23.97 44.15
N PRO A 23 19.78 24.01 43.98
CA PRO A 23 19.16 23.22 42.92
C PRO A 23 19.84 23.61 41.60
N ASP A 24 20.33 22.60 40.86
CA ASP A 24 20.91 22.84 39.54
C ASP A 24 19.94 23.72 38.74
N PRO A 25 20.46 24.73 38.02
CA PRO A 25 19.61 25.58 37.20
C PRO A 25 18.80 24.69 36.27
N ALA A 26 17.47 24.88 36.26
CA ALA A 26 16.58 24.08 35.44
C ALA A 26 17.10 24.09 33.99
N PRO A 27 17.16 22.92 33.31
CA PRO A 27 17.61 22.88 31.94
C PRO A 27 16.76 23.82 31.08
N PRO A 28 17.36 24.48 30.06
CA PRO A 28 16.63 25.39 29.20
C PRO A 28 15.42 24.67 28.60
N SER A 29 14.25 25.30 28.67
CA SER A 29 13.04 24.76 28.05
C SER A 29 13.26 24.58 26.55
N PRO A 30 12.85 23.44 25.97
CA PRO A 30 13.03 23.21 24.55
C PRO A 30 12.23 24.27 23.76
N THR A 31 12.82 24.77 22.68
CA THR A 31 12.15 25.72 21.76
C THR A 31 11.50 24.96 20.62
N LEU A 32 10.41 25.52 20.06
CA LEU A 32 9.76 24.96 18.86
C LEU A 32 10.76 24.79 17.69
N PRO A 33 10.53 23.81 16.81
CA PRO A 33 11.37 23.66 15.63
C PRO A 33 11.04 24.76 14.62
N VAL A 34 11.94 24.99 13.66
CA VAL A 34 11.66 25.84 12.50
C VAL A 34 11.59 24.95 11.27
N ALA A 35 10.39 24.78 10.73
CA ALA A 35 10.17 24.06 9.49
C ALA A 35 10.73 24.87 8.31
N SER A 36 11.49 24.21 7.46
CA SER A 36 11.91 24.72 6.15
C SER A 36 12.34 23.55 5.28
N PHE A 37 12.31 23.72 3.97
CA PHE A 37 12.75 22.71 3.03
C PHE A 37 13.16 23.31 1.68
N THR A 38 13.88 22.50 0.91
CA THR A 38 14.14 22.74 -0.50
C THR A 38 13.47 21.67 -1.35
N TRP A 39 13.19 22.00 -2.60
CA TRP A 39 12.64 21.06 -3.56
C TRP A 39 13.31 21.19 -4.92
N SER A 40 13.26 20.12 -5.70
CA SER A 40 13.66 20.08 -7.10
C SER A 40 12.83 19.06 -7.86
N PHE A 41 12.72 19.21 -9.18
CA PHE A 41 12.24 18.10 -10.01
C PHE A 41 13.28 16.98 -10.02
N ALA A 42 12.81 15.74 -9.96
CA ALA A 42 13.68 14.58 -10.03
C ALA A 42 14.39 14.52 -11.38
N VAL A 43 15.55 13.85 -11.39
CA VAL A 43 16.33 13.61 -12.59
C VAL A 43 16.48 12.11 -12.76
N ASP A 44 16.11 11.60 -13.93
CA ASP A 44 16.20 10.18 -14.23
C ASP A 44 17.66 9.72 -14.40
N SER A 45 17.85 8.41 -14.58
CA SER A 45 19.18 7.81 -14.77
C SER A 45 19.90 8.25 -16.04
N THR A 46 19.21 8.92 -16.97
CA THR A 46 19.76 9.46 -18.21
C THR A 46 20.10 10.94 -18.10
N GLY A 47 19.83 11.58 -16.96
CA GLY A 47 20.04 13.01 -16.75
C GLY A 47 18.87 13.87 -17.24
N THR A 48 17.74 13.27 -17.61
CA THR A 48 16.55 13.99 -18.05
C THR A 48 15.70 14.36 -16.83
N THR A 49 15.21 15.60 -16.78
CA THR A 49 14.31 16.05 -15.72
C THR A 49 12.95 15.38 -15.87
N ASP A 50 12.50 14.69 -14.82
CA ASP A 50 11.12 14.27 -14.65
C ASP A 50 10.32 15.40 -14.00
N SER A 51 9.57 16.15 -14.82
CA SER A 51 8.77 17.29 -14.36
C SER A 51 7.56 16.90 -13.51
N ASN A 52 7.26 15.61 -13.37
CA ASN A 52 6.12 15.09 -12.63
C ASN A 52 6.53 14.49 -11.28
N THR A 53 7.82 14.32 -11.02
CA THR A 53 8.35 13.87 -9.72
C THR A 53 9.08 15.01 -9.01
N VAL A 54 8.70 15.28 -7.76
CA VAL A 54 9.30 16.33 -6.92
C VAL A 54 10.06 15.68 -5.77
N ASP A 55 11.37 15.94 -5.73
CA ASP A 55 12.22 15.57 -4.61
C ASP A 55 12.25 16.69 -3.56
N LEU A 56 12.12 16.29 -2.30
CA LEU A 56 11.99 17.15 -1.14
C LEU A 56 13.12 16.85 -0.15
N VAL A 57 13.74 17.90 0.38
CA VAL A 57 14.81 17.79 1.39
C VAL A 57 14.53 18.77 2.51
N SER A 58 14.38 18.25 3.73
CA SER A 58 14.23 19.05 4.94
C SER A 58 15.50 19.87 5.21
N THR A 59 15.31 21.15 5.50
CA THR A 59 16.35 22.04 6.04
C THR A 59 15.97 22.57 7.42
N ALA A 60 15.03 21.89 8.08
CA ALA A 60 14.47 22.30 9.35
C ALA A 60 15.52 22.37 10.47
N THR A 61 15.30 23.27 11.43
CA THR A 61 16.19 23.47 12.59
C THR A 61 15.43 23.25 13.90
N GLY A 62 16.16 23.18 15.02
CA GLY A 62 15.58 22.93 16.34
C GLY A 62 15.43 21.44 16.69
N SER A 63 16.35 20.59 16.20
CA SER A 63 16.43 19.16 16.54
C SER A 63 15.12 18.38 16.37
N PRO A 64 14.49 18.41 15.18
CA PRO A 64 13.33 17.59 14.91
C PRO A 64 13.67 16.08 14.96
N PHE A 65 12.70 15.26 15.37
CA PHE A 65 12.79 13.80 15.40
C PHE A 65 11.79 13.11 14.46
N LEU A 66 10.81 13.84 13.94
CA LEU A 66 9.80 13.35 13.01
C LEU A 66 9.58 14.41 11.92
N TYR A 67 9.48 13.93 10.68
CA TYR A 67 9.33 14.73 9.48
C TYR A 67 8.18 14.13 8.67
N GLU A 68 7.16 14.93 8.43
CA GLU A 68 5.97 14.55 7.69
C GLU A 68 5.78 15.49 6.50
N TRP A 69 5.50 14.91 5.34
CA TRP A 69 5.18 15.63 4.12
C TRP A 69 3.75 15.31 3.73
N SER A 70 3.00 16.32 3.32
CA SER A 70 1.68 16.14 2.71
C SER A 70 1.56 17.03 1.48
N ALA A 71 0.81 16.58 0.48
CA ALA A 71 0.51 17.36 -0.71
C ALA A 71 -1.00 17.45 -0.95
N SER A 72 -1.44 18.49 -1.66
CA SER A 72 -2.87 18.73 -1.91
C SER A 72 -3.57 17.67 -2.77
N ASN A 73 -2.82 16.75 -3.39
CA ASN A 73 -3.35 15.55 -4.06
C ASN A 73 -3.63 14.40 -3.08
N GLY A 74 -3.38 14.58 -1.78
CA GLY A 74 -3.55 13.57 -0.74
C GLY A 74 -2.33 12.70 -0.49
N SER A 75 -1.21 12.87 -1.23
CA SER A 75 0.02 12.14 -0.97
C SER A 75 0.59 12.52 0.39
N THR A 76 1.06 11.52 1.14
CA THR A 76 1.76 11.69 2.42
C THR A 76 3.04 10.88 2.43
N MET A 77 4.13 11.45 2.93
CA MET A 77 5.44 10.79 3.06
C MET A 77 6.06 11.12 4.42
N SER A 78 7.04 10.32 4.84
CA SER A 78 7.80 10.57 6.08
C SER A 78 9.30 10.45 5.83
N GLY A 79 10.09 11.19 6.62
CA GLY A 79 11.55 11.16 6.55
C GLY A 79 12.16 12.52 6.23
N GLU A 80 13.46 12.67 6.43
CA GLU A 80 14.20 13.91 6.14
C GLU A 80 14.19 14.27 4.65
N THR A 81 14.05 13.27 3.80
CA THR A 81 13.83 13.40 2.37
C THR A 81 12.56 12.66 1.96
N ALA A 82 11.94 13.12 0.88
CA ALA A 82 10.78 12.48 0.27
C ALA A 82 10.78 12.72 -1.23
N SER A 83 10.05 11.88 -1.97
CA SER A 83 9.80 12.07 -3.39
C SER A 83 8.31 11.86 -3.65
N ILE A 84 7.66 12.80 -4.35
CA ILE A 84 6.22 12.78 -4.63
C ILE A 84 6.00 12.89 -6.13
N PHE A 85 5.26 11.93 -6.69
CA PHE A 85 4.82 11.98 -8.09
C PHE A 85 3.44 12.62 -8.22
N PHE A 86 3.31 13.52 -9.18
CA PHE A 86 2.09 14.21 -9.56
C PHE A 86 1.76 13.86 -11.01
N GLN A 87 0.76 13.00 -11.20
CA GLN A 87 0.39 12.56 -12.54
C GLN A 87 -0.19 13.69 -13.39
N ASP A 88 -1.08 14.49 -12.82
CA ASP A 88 -1.81 15.52 -13.56
C ASP A 88 -1.08 16.87 -13.57
N ALA A 89 -1.23 17.62 -14.66
CA ALA A 89 -0.86 19.02 -14.69
C ALA A 89 -1.69 19.82 -13.68
N GLY A 90 -1.06 20.71 -12.93
CA GLY A 90 -1.74 21.49 -11.91
C GLY A 90 -0.81 22.17 -10.94
N THR A 91 -1.38 22.97 -10.04
CA THR A 91 -0.65 23.58 -8.93
C THR A 91 -0.97 22.81 -7.66
N TYR A 92 0.07 22.27 -7.03
CA TYR A 92 -0.02 21.51 -5.79
C TYR A 92 0.62 22.28 -4.65
N THR A 93 -0.03 22.25 -3.49
CA THR A 93 0.57 22.75 -2.23
C THR A 93 1.23 21.58 -1.53
N ILE A 94 2.53 21.70 -1.24
CA ILE A 94 3.28 20.78 -0.41
C ILE A 94 3.49 21.41 0.97
N THR A 95 3.16 20.65 2.01
CA THR A 95 3.30 21.04 3.42
C THR A 95 4.28 20.09 4.10
N HIS A 96 5.35 20.65 4.65
CA HIS A 96 6.32 19.95 5.48
C HIS A 96 6.06 20.26 6.95
N THR A 97 5.81 19.25 7.77
CA THR A 97 5.59 19.38 9.21
C THR A 97 6.68 18.63 9.96
N VAL A 98 7.33 19.30 10.91
CA VAL A 98 8.39 18.72 11.74
C VAL A 98 8.04 18.79 13.20
N PHE A 99 8.49 17.81 13.98
CA PHE A 99 8.20 17.69 15.40
C PHE A 99 9.48 17.58 16.21
N ASN A 100 9.53 18.28 17.34
CA ASN A 100 10.56 18.14 18.36
C ASN A 100 9.94 18.07 19.76
N ALA A 101 10.76 18.07 20.82
CA ALA A 101 10.29 17.97 22.20
C ALA A 101 9.40 19.15 22.67
N ALA A 102 9.44 20.30 21.98
CA ALA A 102 8.64 21.48 22.30
C ALA A 102 7.29 21.54 21.55
N GLY A 103 7.12 20.75 20.50
CA GLY A 103 5.91 20.75 19.66
C GLY A 103 6.23 20.58 18.18
N GLN A 104 5.42 21.20 17.33
CA GLN A 104 5.52 21.09 15.87
C GLN A 104 5.57 22.46 15.18
N ALA A 105 6.14 22.49 13.99
CA ALA A 105 6.06 23.61 13.06
C ALA A 105 5.87 23.10 11.64
N SER A 106 5.27 23.93 10.77
CA SER A 106 5.06 23.59 9.37
C SER A 106 5.50 24.72 8.45
N ASP A 107 5.97 24.35 7.26
CA ASP A 107 6.27 25.24 6.14
C ASP A 107 5.57 24.71 4.89
N SER A 108 5.24 25.59 3.94
CA SER A 108 4.49 25.20 2.74
C SER A 108 4.91 25.97 1.50
N THR A 109 4.86 25.29 0.36
CA THR A 109 5.13 25.90 -0.94
C THR A 109 4.17 25.40 -2.01
N GLN A 110 3.98 26.19 -3.06
CA GLN A 110 3.23 25.78 -4.24
C GLN A 110 4.19 25.38 -5.36
N ILE A 111 3.94 24.23 -5.97
CA ILE A 111 4.68 23.71 -7.12
C ILE A 111 3.71 23.54 -8.29
N THR A 112 4.13 23.95 -9.48
CA THR A 112 3.33 23.79 -10.70
C THR A 112 3.91 22.67 -11.55
N ILE A 113 3.07 21.69 -11.86
CA ILE A 113 3.32 20.60 -12.79
C ILE A 113 2.77 21.02 -14.14
N SER A 114 3.65 21.13 -15.13
CA SER A 114 3.35 21.76 -16.42
C SER A 114 2.56 20.87 -17.38
N SER A 115 2.67 19.55 -17.24
CA SER A 115 2.04 18.58 -18.12
C SER A 115 1.60 17.32 -17.37
N THR A 116 0.52 16.70 -17.82
CA THR A 116 0.08 15.40 -17.33
C THR A 116 1.03 14.32 -17.87
N SER A 117 1.54 13.47 -16.98
CA SER A 117 2.27 12.26 -17.34
C SER A 117 1.29 11.16 -17.73
N ASN A 118 1.58 10.50 -18.86
CA ASN A 118 0.83 9.32 -19.30
C ASN A 118 1.41 8.02 -18.74
N THR A 119 2.41 8.07 -17.86
CA THR A 119 3.05 6.90 -17.26
C THR A 119 3.27 7.13 -15.77
N LEU A 120 3.02 6.10 -14.96
CA LEU A 120 3.37 6.07 -13.55
C LEU A 120 4.89 5.87 -13.38
N PRO A 121 5.48 6.28 -12.24
CA PRO A 121 6.88 5.99 -11.95
C PRO A 121 7.12 4.50 -11.93
N CYS A 122 8.19 4.04 -12.61
CA CYS A 122 8.56 2.64 -12.57
C CYS A 122 9.33 2.29 -11.28
N THR A 123 8.62 2.26 -10.17
CA THR A 123 9.16 1.89 -8.86
C THR A 123 8.18 0.98 -8.11
N GLY A 124 8.67 0.28 -7.08
CA GLY A 124 7.84 -0.47 -6.13
C GLY A 124 6.87 -1.47 -6.79
N ALA A 125 5.59 -1.39 -6.40
CA ALA A 125 4.55 -2.27 -6.92
C ALA A 125 4.27 -2.02 -8.41
N VAL A 126 4.30 -0.77 -8.89
CA VAL A 126 4.09 -0.44 -10.30
C VAL A 126 5.14 -1.13 -11.17
N GLN A 127 6.42 -1.02 -10.81
CA GLN A 127 7.51 -1.72 -11.50
C GLN A 127 7.26 -3.22 -11.55
N SER A 128 6.88 -3.80 -10.42
CA SER A 128 6.70 -5.25 -10.31
C SER A 128 5.53 -5.74 -11.17
N LEU A 129 4.43 -4.98 -11.18
CA LEU A 129 3.16 -5.29 -11.85
C LEU A 129 3.18 -5.03 -13.36
N THR A 130 4.02 -4.11 -13.85
CA THR A 130 4.00 -3.64 -15.25
C THR A 130 5.32 -3.84 -15.99
N ASP A 131 6.40 -4.18 -15.29
CA ASP A 131 7.76 -4.25 -15.84
C ASP A 131 8.21 -2.98 -16.57
N CYS A 132 7.84 -1.82 -16.01
CA CYS A 132 8.06 -0.51 -16.60
C CYS A 132 7.42 -0.28 -17.98
N SER A 133 6.53 -1.18 -18.42
CA SER A 133 5.87 -1.09 -19.72
C SER A 133 4.48 -1.69 -19.61
N SER A 134 4.32 -2.97 -19.95
CA SER A 134 3.09 -3.71 -19.76
C SER A 134 3.43 -5.15 -19.35
N LYS A 135 2.58 -5.75 -18.51
CA LYS A 135 2.73 -7.15 -18.13
C LYS A 135 1.37 -7.83 -18.02
N THR A 136 1.30 -9.01 -18.63
CA THR A 136 0.13 -9.89 -18.60
C THR A 136 0.22 -10.83 -17.42
N TRP A 137 -0.90 -10.97 -16.71
CA TRP A 137 -1.08 -11.84 -15.56
C TRP A 137 -2.22 -12.82 -15.83
N LYS A 138 -2.03 -14.08 -15.43
CA LYS A 138 -3.03 -15.14 -15.50
C LYS A 138 -3.13 -15.82 -14.15
N LEU A 139 -4.26 -16.46 -13.86
CA LEU A 139 -4.32 -17.30 -12.66
C LEU A 139 -3.25 -18.39 -12.75
N ALA A 140 -2.45 -18.53 -11.69
CA ALA A 140 -1.37 -19.50 -11.67
C ALA A 140 -1.93 -20.93 -11.74
N PHE A 141 -1.25 -21.81 -12.49
CA PHE A 141 -1.58 -23.23 -12.50
C PHE A 141 -1.04 -23.95 -11.25
N VAL A 142 -1.59 -23.63 -10.09
CA VAL A 142 -1.21 -24.23 -8.80
C VAL A 142 -2.44 -24.51 -7.96
N ASP A 143 -2.39 -25.58 -7.16
CA ASP A 143 -3.32 -25.73 -6.04
C ASP A 143 -3.25 -24.45 -5.20
N THR A 144 -4.38 -23.99 -4.69
CA THR A 144 -4.53 -22.72 -3.96
C THR A 144 -4.47 -21.42 -4.78
N ALA A 145 -4.46 -21.49 -6.12
CA ALA A 145 -4.59 -20.28 -6.95
C ALA A 145 -5.87 -19.48 -6.65
N LEU A 146 -6.92 -20.18 -6.21
CA LEU A 146 -8.09 -19.62 -5.54
C LEU A 146 -8.16 -20.23 -4.13
N TRP A 147 -8.27 -19.39 -3.10
CA TRP A 147 -8.34 -19.84 -1.71
C TRP A 147 -9.27 -18.95 -0.90
N VAL A 148 -10.05 -19.53 0.02
CA VAL A 148 -10.93 -18.80 0.94
C VAL A 148 -10.80 -19.32 2.37
N GLY A 149 -10.83 -18.40 3.32
CA GLY A 149 -10.74 -18.70 4.75
C GLY A 149 -11.24 -17.57 5.66
N PRO A 150 -11.11 -17.75 6.98
CA PRO A 150 -11.48 -16.74 7.98
C PRO A 150 -10.59 -15.50 7.86
N THR A 151 -11.06 -14.36 8.36
CA THR A 151 -10.39 -13.05 8.20
C THR A 151 -8.96 -12.99 8.74
N ASP A 152 -8.59 -13.85 9.70
CA ASP A 152 -7.23 -13.96 10.23
C ASP A 152 -6.33 -14.90 9.42
N GLY A 153 -6.88 -15.55 8.40
CA GLY A 153 -6.18 -16.51 7.54
C GLY A 153 -5.73 -17.78 8.25
N SER A 154 -6.30 -18.11 9.41
CA SER A 154 -5.85 -19.22 10.28
C SER A 154 -6.20 -20.63 9.77
N ALA A 155 -7.16 -20.76 8.86
CA ALA A 155 -7.63 -22.04 8.35
C ALA A 155 -8.09 -21.95 6.89
N THR A 156 -8.03 -23.07 6.17
CA THR A 156 -8.63 -23.18 4.83
C THR A 156 -10.09 -23.60 4.96
N TRP A 157 -11.02 -22.79 4.46
CA TRP A 157 -12.41 -23.22 4.26
C TRP A 157 -12.56 -23.95 2.93
N TRP A 158 -11.95 -23.41 1.87
CA TRP A 158 -11.88 -24.05 0.57
C TRP A 158 -10.69 -23.51 -0.23
N ASN A 159 -10.16 -24.35 -1.13
CA ASN A 159 -9.21 -23.93 -2.15
C ASN A 159 -9.44 -24.73 -3.43
N VAL A 160 -9.07 -24.14 -4.57
CA VAL A 160 -9.04 -24.90 -5.83
C VAL A 160 -7.92 -25.92 -5.78
N GLY A 161 -8.18 -27.11 -6.30
CA GLY A 161 -7.17 -28.13 -6.60
C GLY A 161 -7.13 -28.42 -8.10
N ILE A 162 -6.13 -29.18 -8.56
CA ILE A 162 -5.88 -29.50 -9.98
C ILE A 162 -7.14 -29.83 -10.79
N ALA A 163 -8.01 -30.70 -10.29
CA ALA A 163 -9.25 -31.08 -11.01
C ALA A 163 -10.15 -29.85 -11.24
N GLY A 164 -10.32 -28.99 -10.24
CA GLY A 164 -11.10 -27.77 -10.36
C GLY A 164 -10.49 -26.73 -11.30
N ILE A 165 -9.17 -26.75 -11.51
CA ILE A 165 -8.51 -25.93 -12.53
C ILE A 165 -8.83 -26.47 -13.92
N GLN A 166 -8.71 -27.79 -14.11
CA GLN A 166 -8.95 -28.46 -15.38
C GLN A 166 -10.42 -28.39 -15.82
N ASP A 167 -11.35 -28.35 -14.87
CA ASP A 167 -12.79 -28.21 -15.13
C ASP A 167 -13.19 -26.78 -15.51
N ARG A 168 -12.30 -25.79 -15.31
CA ARG A 168 -12.56 -24.35 -15.56
C ARG A 168 -11.56 -23.76 -16.56
N PRO A 169 -11.35 -24.35 -17.75
CA PRO A 169 -10.25 -23.98 -18.64
C PRO A 169 -10.34 -22.52 -19.12
N CYS A 170 -11.55 -21.98 -19.31
CA CYS A 170 -11.76 -20.57 -19.63
C CYS A 170 -11.23 -19.63 -18.54
N HIS A 171 -11.52 -19.91 -17.26
CA HIS A 171 -11.07 -19.04 -16.17
C HIS A 171 -9.54 -18.96 -16.02
N TRP A 172 -8.81 -20.02 -16.40
CA TRP A 172 -7.34 -20.04 -16.42
C TRP A 172 -6.73 -19.56 -17.73
N ASN A 173 -7.54 -19.37 -18.78
CA ASN A 173 -7.06 -18.76 -20.01
C ASN A 173 -7.13 -17.22 -19.96
N ASP A 174 -7.95 -16.67 -19.05
CA ASP A 174 -8.13 -15.24 -18.84
C ASP A 174 -6.81 -14.49 -18.58
N GLU A 175 -6.75 -13.25 -19.05
CA GLU A 175 -5.58 -12.37 -18.94
C GLU A 175 -5.94 -11.02 -18.34
N TRP A 176 -5.13 -10.56 -17.39
CA TRP A 176 -5.12 -9.21 -16.87
C TRP A 176 -3.82 -8.52 -17.27
N ILE A 177 -3.91 -7.50 -18.12
CA ILE A 177 -2.78 -6.81 -18.70
C ILE A 177 -2.68 -5.45 -18.03
N LEU A 178 -1.64 -5.25 -17.22
CA LEU A 178 -1.40 -4.02 -16.48
C LEU A 178 -0.31 -3.20 -17.18
N ASP A 179 -0.66 -1.99 -17.60
CA ASP A 179 0.26 -1.07 -18.27
C ASP A 179 0.75 0.02 -17.31
N ILE A 180 1.98 0.48 -17.50
CA ILE A 180 2.62 1.53 -16.70
C ILE A 180 1.81 2.83 -16.72
N ASN A 181 0.97 3.06 -17.73
CA ASN A 181 0.05 4.20 -17.77
C ASN A 181 -1.12 4.13 -16.77
N GLY A 182 -1.23 3.05 -15.99
CA GLY A 182 -2.33 2.83 -15.04
C GLY A 182 -3.58 2.22 -15.67
N SER A 183 -3.53 1.79 -16.94
CA SER A 183 -4.61 1.04 -17.58
C SER A 183 -4.53 -0.45 -17.25
N MET A 184 -5.70 -1.08 -17.22
CA MET A 184 -5.84 -2.52 -17.10
C MET A 184 -6.74 -3.02 -18.23
N GLU A 185 -6.25 -3.90 -19.08
CA GLU A 185 -7.10 -4.65 -20.02
C GLU A 185 -7.38 -6.02 -19.42
N TYR A 186 -8.64 -6.41 -19.32
CA TYR A 186 -9.04 -7.78 -19.00
C TYR A 186 -9.49 -8.48 -20.28
N LYS A 187 -9.01 -9.71 -20.51
CA LYS A 187 -9.40 -10.55 -21.65
C LYS A 187 -9.91 -11.89 -21.15
N THR A 188 -11.12 -12.22 -21.57
CA THR A 188 -11.76 -13.54 -21.46
C THR A 188 -11.30 -14.51 -22.55
N ASN A 189 -10.58 -14.03 -23.56
CA ASN A 189 -10.17 -14.84 -24.72
C ASN A 189 -11.33 -15.56 -25.44
N GLY A 190 -12.54 -15.02 -25.32
CA GLY A 190 -13.76 -15.46 -26.01
C GLY A 190 -14.69 -16.35 -25.18
N ASP A 191 -14.28 -16.78 -23.99
CA ASP A 191 -15.11 -17.54 -23.07
C ASP A 191 -14.95 -17.13 -21.60
N VAL A 192 -15.98 -17.38 -20.79
CA VAL A 192 -15.98 -17.04 -19.36
C VAL A 192 -16.55 -18.19 -18.54
N TRP A 193 -16.05 -18.37 -17.32
CA TRP A 193 -16.63 -19.35 -16.40
C TRP A 193 -17.99 -18.87 -15.89
N GLY A 194 -19.04 -19.59 -16.30
CA GLY A 194 -20.40 -19.38 -15.84
C GLY A 194 -20.66 -20.12 -14.54
N GLU A 195 -20.39 -19.44 -13.42
CA GLU A 195 -20.84 -19.80 -12.08
C GLU A 195 -21.65 -18.61 -11.52
N GLY A 196 -22.54 -18.81 -10.53
CA GLY A 196 -23.52 -17.93 -9.82
C GLY A 196 -23.59 -16.40 -9.98
N TYR A 197 -22.57 -15.78 -10.55
CA TYR A 197 -22.44 -14.40 -11.00
C TYR A 197 -22.72 -14.21 -12.51
N VAL A 198 -22.34 -15.13 -13.41
CA VAL A 198 -22.75 -15.03 -14.83
C VAL A 198 -24.09 -15.74 -15.03
N ASN A 199 -25.02 -15.11 -15.76
CA ASN A 199 -26.26 -15.74 -16.21
C ASN A 199 -26.07 -16.20 -17.66
N PRO A 200 -26.62 -17.33 -18.14
CA PRO A 200 -27.00 -18.48 -17.33
C PRO A 200 -25.84 -18.94 -16.44
N ASN A 201 -26.15 -19.59 -15.31
CA ASN A 201 -25.15 -20.22 -14.43
C ASN A 201 -25.10 -21.73 -14.73
N PRO A 202 -24.40 -22.19 -15.79
CA PRO A 202 -24.31 -23.61 -16.11
C PRO A 202 -23.29 -24.38 -15.26
N GLU A 203 -22.47 -23.72 -14.43
CA GLU A 203 -21.23 -24.28 -13.86
C GLU A 203 -20.32 -24.84 -14.97
N ALA A 204 -20.10 -24.04 -16.01
CA ALA A 204 -19.36 -24.39 -17.22
C ALA A 204 -18.83 -23.13 -17.94
N CYS A 205 -17.88 -23.31 -18.86
CA CYS A 205 -17.47 -22.24 -19.76
C CYS A 205 -18.60 -21.85 -20.72
N LEU A 206 -18.82 -20.55 -20.86
CA LEU A 206 -19.77 -19.93 -21.76
C LEU A 206 -19.01 -19.09 -22.78
N ASN A 207 -19.44 -19.08 -24.05
CA ASN A 207 -18.91 -18.09 -24.98
C ASN A 207 -19.36 -16.70 -24.54
N ASP A 208 -18.51 -15.70 -24.72
CA ASP A 208 -18.84 -14.31 -24.39
C ASP A 208 -20.13 -13.82 -25.06
N ALA A 209 -20.39 -14.29 -26.28
CA ALA A 209 -21.59 -13.95 -27.05
C ALA A 209 -22.90 -14.44 -26.40
N ASP A 210 -22.83 -15.46 -25.55
CA ASP A 210 -23.98 -16.07 -24.88
C ASP A 210 -24.27 -15.42 -23.52
N VAL A 211 -23.42 -14.48 -23.07
CA VAL A 211 -23.56 -13.78 -21.79
C VAL A 211 -24.53 -12.60 -21.90
N PRO A 212 -25.62 -12.54 -21.09
CA PRO A 212 -26.61 -11.49 -21.06
C PRO A 212 -26.04 -10.13 -20.68
N SER A 213 -26.72 -9.08 -21.15
CA SER A 213 -26.33 -7.68 -20.96
C SER A 213 -26.12 -7.26 -19.51
N ALA A 214 -26.80 -7.88 -18.54
CA ALA A 214 -26.68 -7.53 -17.13
C ALA A 214 -25.29 -7.83 -16.55
N THR A 215 -24.55 -8.78 -17.13
CA THR A 215 -23.25 -9.25 -16.66
C THR A 215 -22.14 -9.04 -17.69
N GLN A 216 -22.43 -8.39 -18.83
CA GLN A 216 -21.46 -8.11 -19.88
C GLN A 216 -20.27 -7.26 -19.43
N ALA A 217 -20.42 -6.47 -18.37
CA ALA A 217 -19.33 -5.68 -17.83
C ALA A 217 -18.20 -6.53 -17.20
N TRP A 218 -18.47 -7.82 -16.92
CA TRP A 218 -17.47 -8.77 -16.46
C TRP A 218 -16.79 -9.56 -17.58
N LEU A 219 -17.04 -9.22 -18.84
CA LEU A 219 -16.31 -9.78 -19.98
C LEU A 219 -15.07 -8.94 -20.28
N SER A 220 -14.39 -9.27 -21.39
CA SER A 220 -13.27 -8.48 -21.91
C SER A 220 -13.57 -6.98 -21.90
N GLY A 221 -12.64 -6.19 -21.35
CA GLY A 221 -12.89 -4.78 -21.09
C GLY A 221 -11.64 -3.99 -20.75
N ASN A 222 -11.72 -2.69 -21.01
CA ASN A 222 -10.70 -1.72 -20.60
C ASN A 222 -11.09 -1.07 -19.28
N HIS A 223 -10.15 -1.09 -18.36
CA HIS A 223 -10.23 -0.62 -16.99
C HIS A 223 -8.97 0.18 -16.65
N SER A 224 -8.84 0.54 -15.38
CA SER A 224 -7.65 1.20 -14.83
C SER A 224 -7.29 0.56 -13.50
N PHE A 225 -6.07 0.80 -13.04
CA PHE A 225 -5.63 0.44 -11.72
C PHE A 225 -4.88 1.58 -11.05
N GLN A 226 -4.82 1.52 -9.72
CA GLN A 226 -4.08 2.44 -8.89
C GLN A 226 -3.39 1.64 -7.79
N ILE A 227 -2.14 2.02 -7.49
CA ILE A 227 -1.43 1.58 -6.30
C ILE A 227 -1.71 2.55 -5.16
N ILE A 228 -2.14 2.00 -4.03
CA ILE A 228 -2.35 2.74 -2.79
C ILE A 228 -1.25 2.32 -1.82
N GLU A 229 -0.35 3.24 -1.52
CA GLU A 229 0.77 2.96 -0.62
C GLU A 229 0.32 2.93 0.85
N PRO A 230 1.00 2.15 1.70
CA PRO A 230 0.75 2.15 3.14
C PRO A 230 0.90 3.55 3.74
N VAL A 231 -0.07 3.99 4.54
CA VAL A 231 0.01 5.27 5.26
C VAL A 231 0.45 5.10 6.73
N ALA A 232 0.56 3.86 7.20
CA ALA A 232 1.02 3.54 8.55
C ALA A 232 1.77 2.20 8.60
N PRO A 233 2.67 2.01 9.58
CA PRO A 233 3.34 0.72 9.80
C PRO A 233 2.33 -0.42 9.98
N GLY A 234 2.59 -1.55 9.31
CA GLY A 234 1.73 -2.75 9.36
C GLY A 234 0.60 -2.77 8.33
N GLN A 235 0.38 -1.69 7.58
CA GLN A 235 -0.48 -1.73 6.39
C GLN A 235 0.28 -2.27 5.17
N ARG A 236 -0.44 -2.96 4.28
CA ARG A 236 0.12 -3.44 3.00
C ARG A 236 -0.23 -2.47 1.87
N THR A 237 0.64 -2.41 0.87
CA THR A 237 0.34 -1.78 -0.41
C THR A 237 -0.90 -2.45 -1.01
N GLN A 238 -1.82 -1.64 -1.53
CA GLN A 238 -3.06 -2.13 -2.14
C GLN A 238 -3.07 -1.88 -3.64
N LEU A 239 -3.66 -2.82 -4.37
CA LEU A 239 -4.02 -2.68 -5.78
C LEU A 239 -5.51 -2.41 -5.86
N LYS A 240 -5.88 -1.23 -6.36
CA LYS A 240 -7.28 -0.90 -6.66
C LYS A 240 -7.49 -0.94 -8.16
N VAL A 241 -8.38 -1.79 -8.63
CA VAL A 241 -8.84 -1.82 -10.02
C VAL A 241 -10.14 -1.04 -10.15
N MET A 242 -10.31 -0.30 -11.24
CA MET A 242 -11.38 0.68 -11.42
C MET A 242 -11.93 0.65 -12.84
N GLY A 243 -13.24 0.79 -12.95
CA GLY A 243 -14.03 0.60 -14.17
C GLY A 243 -15.24 -0.27 -13.86
N ASN A 244 -16.35 -0.05 -14.56
CA ASN A 244 -17.54 -0.87 -14.37
C ASN A 244 -17.22 -2.34 -14.71
N GLY A 245 -17.30 -3.23 -13.71
CA GLY A 245 -16.94 -4.63 -13.84
C GLY A 245 -15.44 -4.92 -13.74
N ALA A 246 -14.59 -3.99 -13.27
CA ALA A 246 -13.18 -4.27 -13.04
C ALA A 246 -12.96 -5.21 -11.84
N PHE A 247 -12.19 -6.27 -12.03
CA PHE A 247 -11.78 -7.23 -10.99
C PHE A 247 -10.47 -7.92 -11.39
N MET A 248 -9.86 -8.64 -10.45
CA MET A 248 -8.83 -9.66 -10.70
C MET A 248 -9.20 -10.94 -9.93
N GLY A 249 -9.10 -12.10 -10.59
CA GLY A 249 -9.43 -13.39 -9.99
C GLY A 249 -10.91 -13.75 -10.15
N LEU A 250 -11.74 -13.56 -9.12
CA LEU A 250 -13.17 -13.85 -9.16
C LEU A 250 -14.00 -12.56 -9.13
N CYS A 251 -14.83 -12.32 -10.15
CA CYS A 251 -15.63 -11.10 -10.27
C CYS A 251 -16.76 -10.99 -9.24
N LYS A 252 -17.25 -12.12 -8.70
CA LYS A 252 -18.22 -12.16 -7.60
C LYS A 252 -17.65 -11.67 -6.27
N VAL A 253 -16.32 -11.67 -6.13
CA VAL A 253 -15.63 -11.35 -4.88
C VAL A 253 -15.22 -9.88 -4.87
N THR A 254 -15.76 -9.16 -3.90
CA THR A 254 -15.61 -7.72 -3.75
C THR A 254 -15.37 -7.34 -2.30
N ASN A 255 -15.00 -6.09 -2.04
CA ASN A 255 -14.87 -5.56 -0.68
C ASN A 255 -16.22 -5.49 0.07
N SER A 256 -17.35 -5.79 -0.59
CA SER A 256 -18.70 -5.77 -0.01
C SER A 256 -19.32 -7.15 0.15
N GLY A 257 -18.66 -8.22 -0.30
CA GLY A 257 -19.19 -9.58 -0.28
C GLY A 257 -18.53 -10.49 -1.31
N ASP A 258 -18.70 -11.81 -1.16
CA ASP A 258 -18.10 -12.84 -2.01
C ASP A 258 -19.09 -13.48 -3.02
N GLN A 259 -20.33 -13.01 -3.06
CA GLN A 259 -21.42 -13.54 -3.89
C GLN A 259 -22.15 -12.41 -4.63
N ASN A 260 -21.40 -11.39 -5.06
CA ASN A 260 -21.98 -10.25 -5.78
C ASN A 260 -22.49 -10.68 -7.16
N THR A 261 -23.70 -10.24 -7.51
CA THR A 261 -24.35 -10.51 -8.80
C THR A 261 -24.41 -9.28 -9.72
N THR A 262 -23.85 -8.16 -9.27
CA THR A 262 -23.82 -6.90 -10.01
C THR A 262 -22.39 -6.39 -10.15
N PRO A 263 -21.95 -6.00 -11.36
CA PRO A 263 -20.67 -5.34 -11.57
C PRO A 263 -20.50 -4.09 -10.69
N LEU A 264 -19.33 -3.94 -10.07
CA LEU A 264 -18.95 -2.75 -9.30
C LEU A 264 -18.04 -1.84 -10.13
N SER A 265 -17.94 -0.57 -9.74
CA SER A 265 -17.04 0.40 -10.38
C SER A 265 -15.58 0.27 -9.95
N SER A 266 -15.30 -0.48 -8.87
CA SER A 266 -13.95 -0.74 -8.40
C SER A 266 -13.88 -1.88 -7.41
N VAL A 267 -12.73 -2.55 -7.35
CA VAL A 267 -12.38 -3.54 -6.32
C VAL A 267 -10.96 -3.25 -5.83
N THR A 268 -10.72 -3.43 -4.53
CA THR A 268 -9.42 -3.21 -3.89
C THR A 268 -8.88 -4.47 -3.25
N TYR A 269 -7.64 -4.79 -3.54
CA TYR A 269 -6.89 -5.94 -3.05
C TYR A 269 -5.69 -5.48 -2.23
N GLU A 270 -5.33 -6.21 -1.19
CA GLU A 270 -3.99 -6.12 -0.62
C GLU A 270 -3.01 -6.92 -1.47
N ILE A 271 -1.85 -6.33 -1.79
CA ILE A 271 -0.74 -7.07 -2.39
C ILE A 271 -0.02 -7.79 -1.25
N ARG A 272 -0.21 -9.11 -1.18
CA ARG A 272 0.41 -9.97 -0.16
C ARG A 272 1.86 -10.26 -0.51
N ASN A 273 2.08 -10.57 -1.79
CA ASN A 273 3.39 -10.92 -2.29
C ASN A 273 3.49 -10.61 -3.78
N ILE A 274 4.67 -10.18 -4.21
CA ILE A 274 5.05 -10.14 -5.62
C ILE A 274 6.52 -10.55 -5.72
N ILE A 275 6.77 -11.72 -6.31
CA ILE A 275 8.11 -12.32 -6.36
C ILE A 275 8.46 -12.73 -7.78
N GLN A 276 9.74 -12.64 -8.12
CA GLN A 276 10.27 -13.17 -9.37
C GLN A 276 10.90 -14.54 -9.12
N VAL A 277 10.52 -15.53 -9.93
CA VAL A 277 11.06 -16.89 -9.91
C VAL A 277 11.40 -17.28 -11.35
N GLY A 278 12.69 -17.24 -11.68
CA GLY A 278 13.14 -17.40 -13.07
C GLY A 278 12.70 -16.22 -13.94
N THR A 279 12.05 -16.50 -15.07
CA THR A 279 11.50 -15.47 -15.98
C THR A 279 10.13 -14.97 -15.53
N LYS A 280 9.39 -15.80 -14.78
CA LYS A 280 8.04 -15.49 -14.31
C LYS A 280 8.03 -14.69 -13.01
N ARG A 281 6.97 -13.90 -12.83
CA ARG A 281 6.58 -13.32 -11.56
C ARG A 281 5.32 -13.99 -11.03
N TYR A 282 5.22 -14.08 -9.71
CA TYR A 282 4.03 -14.56 -9.02
C TYR A 282 3.48 -13.44 -8.15
N LEU A 283 2.18 -13.18 -8.26
CA LEU A 283 1.45 -12.15 -7.52
C LEU A 283 0.39 -12.83 -6.67
N GLU A 284 0.38 -12.56 -5.37
CA GLU A 284 -0.69 -12.96 -4.46
C GLU A 284 -1.49 -11.72 -4.06
N LEU A 285 -2.78 -11.71 -4.42
CA LEU A 285 -3.75 -10.70 -4.03
C LEU A 285 -4.67 -11.27 -2.93
N GLU A 286 -4.96 -10.46 -1.91
CA GLU A 286 -5.92 -10.79 -0.86
C GLU A 286 -7.06 -9.76 -0.85
N ILE A 287 -8.29 -10.22 -0.72
CA ILE A 287 -9.46 -9.37 -0.56
C ILE A 287 -10.26 -9.79 0.67
N ASN A 288 -10.46 -8.84 1.58
CA ASN A 288 -11.36 -9.01 2.71
C ASN A 288 -12.76 -8.57 2.32
N TYR A 289 -13.72 -9.48 2.42
CA TYR A 289 -15.12 -9.26 2.07
C TYR A 289 -16.04 -9.16 3.31
N GLY A 290 -15.44 -8.98 4.50
CA GLY A 290 -16.12 -8.75 5.77
C GLY A 290 -16.05 -9.96 6.71
N VAL A 291 -16.57 -11.11 6.29
CA VAL A 291 -16.63 -12.34 7.11
C VAL A 291 -15.49 -13.32 6.86
N GLY A 292 -14.72 -13.09 5.80
CA GLY A 292 -13.57 -13.89 5.42
C GLY A 292 -12.66 -13.16 4.45
N ILE A 293 -11.66 -13.88 3.96
CA ILE A 293 -10.73 -13.40 2.94
C ILE A 293 -10.67 -14.39 1.78
N TRP A 294 -10.58 -13.86 0.58
CA TRP A 294 -10.16 -14.60 -0.60
C TRP A 294 -8.72 -14.26 -0.94
N ARG A 295 -7.97 -15.25 -1.42
CA ARG A 295 -6.64 -15.07 -2.01
C ARG A 295 -6.62 -15.59 -3.43
N PHE A 296 -5.93 -14.85 -4.29
CA PHE A 296 -5.74 -15.14 -5.70
C PHE A 296 -4.25 -15.14 -6.02
N VAL A 297 -3.76 -16.23 -6.61
CA VAL A 297 -2.37 -16.33 -7.06
C VAL A 297 -2.33 -16.25 -8.57
N PHE A 298 -1.57 -15.30 -9.09
CA PHE A 298 -1.33 -15.09 -10.51
C PHE A 298 0.11 -15.41 -10.86
N GLU A 299 0.34 -15.80 -12.10
CA GLU A 299 1.64 -15.86 -12.72
C GLU A 299 1.70 -14.89 -13.91
N SER A 300 2.85 -14.29 -14.15
CA SER A 300 3.05 -13.46 -15.33
C SER A 300 3.30 -14.31 -16.57
N GLU A 301 2.80 -13.85 -17.72
CA GLU A 301 3.29 -14.31 -19.02
C GLU A 301 4.62 -13.62 -19.35
N ASP A 302 5.43 -14.31 -20.15
CA ASP A 302 6.73 -13.85 -20.66
C ASP A 302 6.57 -12.95 -21.90
#